data_AF-A0A353Y2L6-F1
#
_entry.id   AF-A0A353Y2L6-F1
#
_cell.length_a   1.000
_cell.length_b   1.000
_cell.length_c   1.000
_cell.angle_alpha   90.00
_cell.angle_beta   90.00
_cell.angle_gamma   90.00
#
_symmetry.space_group_name_H-M   'P 1'
#
loop_
_entity.id
_entity.type
_entity.pdbx_description
1 polymer ?
#
loop_
_entity_poly.entity_id
_entity_poly.type
_entity_poly.pdbx_seq_one_letter_code
_entity_poly.pdbx_strand_id
1 'polypeptide(L)'
;MQDLPPDAQRIPPISARAKAGVLRIVNPPDALLDGKPARLSPGSRIRGTNNLMVMSATLVGQDLKVLYTLEPTGLVHEVWIMTMREIIAHTPPKPLPADY
;
A
#
# COMPACT_ATOMS: atom_id res chain seq x y z
N MET A 1 -15.38 -13.75 -17.35
CA MET A 1 -15.06 -12.32 -17.43
C MET A 1 -15.61 -11.72 -16.14
N GLN A 2 -14.78 -11.56 -15.09
CA GLN A 2 -15.26 -11.00 -13.81
C GLN A 2 -15.43 -9.49 -13.99
N ASP A 3 -16.67 -9.04 -14.13
CA ASP A 3 -17.07 -7.65 -13.95
C ASP A 3 -16.67 -7.21 -12.53
N LEU A 4 -15.52 -6.54 -12.41
CA LEU A 4 -15.19 -5.77 -11.23
C LEU A 4 -16.11 -4.54 -11.23
N PRO A 5 -16.88 -4.29 -10.15
CA PRO A 5 -17.68 -3.07 -10.09
C PRO A 5 -16.76 -1.86 -10.28
N PRO A 6 -17.25 -0.75 -10.89
CA PRO A 6 -16.45 0.45 -11.04
C PRO A 6 -15.92 0.85 -9.65
N ASP A 7 -14.60 0.80 -9.47
CA ASP A 7 -13.93 1.17 -8.23
C ASP A 7 -14.32 2.61 -7.90
N ALA A 8 -15.36 2.78 -7.07
CA ALA A 8 -15.77 4.07 -6.55
C ALA A 8 -14.58 4.66 -5.81
N GLN A 9 -14.34 5.95 -5.98
CA GLN A 9 -13.20 6.62 -5.34
C GLN A 9 -13.31 6.42 -3.82
N ARG A 10 -12.43 5.58 -3.28
CA ARG A 10 -12.41 5.25 -1.85
C ARG A 10 -11.64 6.35 -1.14
N ILE A 11 -12.16 6.82 -0.03
CA ILE A 11 -11.37 7.65 0.91
C ILE A 11 -10.61 6.66 1.78
N PRO A 12 -9.27 6.57 1.69
CA PRO A 12 -8.51 5.66 2.53
C PRO A 12 -8.68 6.12 3.99
N PRO A 13 -9.15 5.28 4.93
CA PRO A 13 -9.20 5.61 6.35
C PRO A 13 -7.80 5.44 6.94
N ILE A 14 -6.82 6.13 6.37
CA ILE A 14 -5.42 6.16 6.79
C ILE A 14 -5.06 7.62 7.13
N SER A 15 -4.07 7.81 8.00
CA SER A 15 -3.60 9.17 8.33
C SER A 15 -3.26 9.99 7.07
N ALA A 16 -3.58 11.29 7.10
CA ALA A 16 -3.15 12.24 6.06
C ALA A 16 -1.62 12.35 5.93
N ARG A 17 -0.85 11.84 6.90
CA ARG A 17 0.62 11.75 6.86
C ARG A 17 1.13 10.48 6.18
N ALA A 18 0.24 9.65 5.63
CA ALA A 18 0.63 8.42 4.96
C ALA A 18 1.55 8.70 3.76
N LYS A 19 2.51 7.81 3.55
CA LYS A 19 3.46 7.84 2.45
C LYS A 19 3.12 6.73 1.47
N ALA A 20 3.37 6.95 0.19
CA ALA A 20 3.28 5.89 -0.82
C ALA A 20 4.58 5.07 -0.85
N GLY A 21 4.46 3.77 -1.09
CA GLY A 21 5.62 2.87 -1.23
C GLY A 21 5.23 1.48 -1.75
N VAL A 22 6.24 0.62 -1.87
CA VAL A 22 6.07 -0.81 -2.13
C VAL A 22 6.34 -1.59 -0.85
N LEU A 23 5.33 -2.32 -0.38
CA LEU A 23 5.45 -3.20 0.77
C LEU A 23 5.49 -4.65 0.29
N ARG A 24 6.51 -5.39 0.73
CA ARG A 24 6.56 -6.84 0.61
C ARG A 24 6.65 -7.46 1.99
N ILE A 25 5.69 -8.31 2.35
CA ILE A 25 5.79 -9.10 3.57
C ILE A 25 6.73 -10.28 3.29
N VAL A 26 7.76 -10.47 4.13
CA VAL A 26 8.71 -11.57 3.99
C VAL A 26 8.32 -12.73 4.90
N ASN A 27 8.20 -12.44 6.20
CA ASN A 27 7.70 -13.37 7.21
C ASN A 27 7.22 -12.52 8.40
N PRO A 28 5.91 -12.37 8.65
CA PRO A 28 5.42 -11.46 9.67
C PRO A 28 6.12 -11.66 11.04
N PRO A 29 6.55 -10.58 11.70
CA PRO A 29 6.32 -9.18 11.36
C PRO A 29 7.36 -8.57 10.38
N ASP A 30 8.30 -9.35 9.86
CA ASP A 30 9.36 -8.87 8.98
C ASP A 30 8.87 -8.62 7.55
N ALA A 31 9.27 -7.48 7.00
CA ALA A 31 8.86 -6.99 5.69
C ALA A 31 10.00 -6.24 5.00
N LEU A 32 9.77 -5.88 3.75
CA LEU A 32 10.56 -4.91 3.00
C LEU A 32 9.67 -3.74 2.63
N LEU A 33 10.18 -2.53 2.84
CA LEU A 33 9.56 -1.29 2.40
C LEU A 33 10.48 -0.62 1.38
N ASP A 34 10.01 -0.49 0.14
CA ASP A 34 10.80 -0.04 -1.01
C ASP A 34 12.13 -0.81 -1.13
N GLY A 35 12.07 -2.13 -0.89
CA GLY A 35 13.22 -3.04 -0.93
C GLY A 35 14.15 -2.98 0.29
N LYS A 36 13.90 -2.08 1.26
CA LYS A 36 14.71 -1.96 2.48
C LYS A 36 14.08 -2.74 3.65
N PRO A 37 14.89 -3.32 4.56
CA PRO A 37 14.36 -3.99 5.75
C PRO A 37 13.40 -3.10 6.54
N ALA A 38 12.22 -3.63 6.83
CA ALA A 38 11.19 -2.98 7.62
C ALA A 38 10.48 -4.02 8.50
N ARG A 39 9.72 -3.57 9.49
CA ARG A 39 8.89 -4.45 10.33
C ARG A 39 7.51 -3.85 10.54
N LEU A 40 6.51 -4.72 10.62
CA LEU A 40 5.18 -4.37 11.06
C LEU A 40 5.19 -4.08 12.56
N SER A 41 4.45 -3.05 12.98
CA SER A 41 4.16 -2.83 14.40
C SER A 41 3.25 -3.92 14.94
N PRO A 42 3.28 -4.19 16.27
CA PRO A 42 2.35 -5.13 16.90
C PRO A 42 0.87 -4.81 16.64
N GLY A 43 0.53 -3.52 16.51
CA GLY A 43 -0.82 -3.04 16.24
C GLY A 43 -1.13 -2.81 14.76
N SER A 44 -0.32 -3.37 13.85
CA SER A 44 -0.44 -3.06 12.41
C SER A 44 -1.80 -3.45 11.82
N ARG A 45 -2.35 -2.59 10.96
CA ARG A 45 -3.63 -2.78 10.29
C ARG A 45 -3.44 -2.69 8.78
N ILE A 46 -3.75 -3.76 8.07
CA ILE A 46 -3.66 -3.82 6.61
C ILE A 46 -5.06 -3.87 6.03
N ARG A 47 -5.38 -2.95 5.12
CA ARG A 47 -6.64 -2.91 4.38
C ARG A 47 -6.41 -3.20 2.91
N GLY A 48 -7.25 -4.07 2.35
CA GLY A 48 -7.22 -4.45 0.93
C GLY A 48 -7.84 -3.41 0.01
N THR A 49 -7.83 -3.72 -1.30
CA THR A 49 -8.49 -2.94 -2.36
C THR A 49 -10.01 -2.91 -2.22
N ASN A 50 -10.59 -3.81 -1.41
CA ASN A 50 -12.01 -3.84 -1.03
C ASN A 50 -12.29 -3.16 0.32
N ASN A 51 -11.33 -2.45 0.92
CA ASN A 51 -11.42 -1.80 2.24
C ASN A 51 -11.63 -2.78 3.42
N LEU A 52 -11.49 -4.09 3.20
CA LEU A 52 -11.52 -5.10 4.27
C LEU A 52 -10.15 -5.27 4.91
N MET A 53 -10.13 -5.71 6.17
CA MET A 53 -8.88 -6.09 6.83
C MET A 53 -8.32 -7.35 6.19
N VAL A 54 -7.01 -7.35 5.93
CA VAL A 54 -6.29 -8.47 5.34
C VAL A 54 -5.18 -8.88 6.29
N MET A 55 -5.00 -10.19 6.50
CA MET A 55 -3.95 -10.70 7.36
C MET A 55 -2.60 -10.67 6.65
N SER A 56 -1.57 -10.16 7.32
CA SER A 56 -0.22 -10.05 6.77
C SER A 56 0.34 -11.38 6.27
N ALA A 57 0.03 -12.49 6.95
CA ALA A 57 0.43 -13.83 6.55
C ALA A 57 -0.08 -14.24 5.13
N THR A 58 -1.22 -13.70 4.70
CA THR A 58 -1.78 -13.99 3.36
C THR A 58 -1.10 -13.20 2.23
N LEU A 59 -0.27 -12.22 2.59
CA LEU A 59 0.38 -11.28 1.67
C LEU A 59 1.88 -11.57 1.49
N VAL A 60 2.38 -12.66 2.10
CA VAL A 60 3.79 -13.05 2.03
C VAL A 60 4.24 -13.21 0.58
N GLY A 61 5.38 -12.60 0.25
CA GLY A 61 6.02 -12.68 -1.07
C GLY A 61 5.45 -11.76 -2.15
N GLN A 62 4.38 -10.99 -1.86
CA GLN A 62 3.76 -10.09 -2.83
C GLN A 62 4.35 -8.68 -2.75
N ASP A 63 4.61 -8.05 -3.90
CA ASP A 63 4.90 -6.61 -3.97
C ASP A 63 3.62 -5.81 -4.08
N LEU A 64 3.28 -5.08 -3.02
CA LEU A 64 2.04 -4.34 -2.93
C LEU A 64 2.34 -2.85 -2.97
N LYS A 65 1.70 -2.13 -3.91
CA LYS A 65 1.66 -0.67 -3.86
C LYS A 65 0.71 -0.25 -2.75
N VAL A 66 1.23 0.49 -1.78
CA VAL A 66 0.50 0.85 -0.56
C VAL A 66 0.68 2.31 -0.22
N LEU A 67 -0.33 2.86 0.47
CA LEU A 67 -0.11 3.96 1.40
C LEU A 67 0.18 3.37 2.77
N TYR A 68 1.15 3.92 3.49
CA TYR A 68 1.52 3.44 4.81
C TYR A 68 1.85 4.58 5.78
N THR A 69 1.70 4.31 7.07
CA THR A 69 2.22 5.15 8.14
C THR A 69 3.26 4.42 8.96
N LEU A 70 4.14 5.19 9.59
CA LEU A 70 5.11 4.68 10.55
C LEU A 70 4.76 5.18 11.95
N GLU A 71 4.96 4.33 12.95
CA GLU A 71 5.00 4.76 14.35
C GLU A 71 6.28 5.57 14.62
N PRO A 72 6.38 6.31 15.75
CA PRO A 72 7.60 7.02 16.13
C PRO A 72 8.85 6.13 16.21
N THR A 73 8.68 4.83 16.46
CA THR A 73 9.73 3.81 16.50
C THR A 73 10.20 3.36 15.10
N GLY A 74 9.54 3.83 14.03
CA GLY A 74 9.85 3.47 12.65
C GLY A 74 9.16 2.20 12.15
N LEU A 75 8.26 1.60 12.94
CA LEU A 75 7.50 0.40 12.56
C LEU A 75 6.31 0.77 11.68
N VAL A 76 5.99 -0.08 10.71
CA VAL A 76 4.81 0.10 9.82
C VAL A 76 3.52 -0.12 10.62
N HIS A 77 2.65 0.88 10.66
CA HIS A 77 1.42 0.85 11.48
C HIS A 77 0.16 0.63 10.64
N GLU A 78 -0.19 1.59 9.80
CA GLU A 78 -1.36 1.48 8.94
C GLU A 78 -0.89 1.20 7.53
N VAL A 79 -1.58 0.30 6.83
CA VAL A 79 -1.29 -0.05 5.44
C VAL A 79 -2.61 -0.08 4.67
N TRP A 80 -2.63 0.61 3.55
CA TRP A 80 -3.73 0.63 2.59
C TRP A 80 -3.23 0.15 1.24
N ILE A 81 -3.73 -1.00 0.78
CA ILE A 81 -3.40 -1.55 -0.54
C ILE A 81 -4.17 -0.76 -1.60
N MET A 82 -3.41 -0.17 -2.51
CA MET A 82 -3.94 0.75 -3.51
C MET A 82 -4.56 -0.03 -4.67
N THR A 83 -5.68 0.47 -5.22
CA THR A 83 -6.19 0.01 -6.52
C THR A 83 -5.33 0.55 -7.66
N MET A 84 -5.48 -0.01 -8.85
CA MET A 84 -4.80 0.51 -10.05
C MET A 84 -5.12 1.99 -10.30
N ARG A 85 -6.38 2.40 -10.10
CA ARG A 85 -6.79 3.82 -10.24
C ARG A 85 -6.07 4.72 -9.25
N GLU A 86 -5.96 4.29 -7.99
CA GLU A 86 -5.25 5.03 -6.94
C GLU A 86 -3.74 5.14 -7.22
N ILE A 87 -3.13 4.08 -7.76
CA ILE A 87 -1.73 4.07 -8.17
C ILE A 87 -1.47 5.09 -9.29
N ILE A 88 -2.33 5.13 -10.31
CA ILE A 88 -2.24 6.10 -11.41
C ILE A 88 -2.45 7.53 -10.88
N ALA A 89 -3.38 7.74 -9.95
CA ALA A 89 -3.61 9.06 -9.37
C ALA A 89 -2.41 9.56 -8.52
N HIS A 90 -1.70 8.65 -7.83
CA HIS A 90 -0.52 8.98 -7.03
C HIS A 90 0.79 9.01 -7.82
N THR A 91 0.81 8.39 -9.00
CA THR A 91 1.95 8.40 -9.91
C THR A 91 1.51 9.16 -11.15
N PRO A 92 1.57 10.51 -11.16
CA PRO A 92 1.22 11.24 -12.36
C PRO A 92 2.09 10.70 -13.51
N PRO A 93 1.52 10.47 -14.71
CA PRO A 93 2.30 10.05 -15.85
C PRO A 93 3.42 11.08 -16.04
N LYS A 94 4.67 10.62 -16.06
CA LYS A 94 5.81 11.47 -16.41
C LYS A 94 5.44 12.13 -17.75
N PRO A 95 5.34 13.47 -17.84
CA PRO A 95 4.99 14.10 -19.10
C PRO A 95 6.01 13.64 -20.14
N LEU A 96 5.51 13.17 -21.28
CA LEU A 96 6.35 12.87 -22.43
C LEU A 96 7.12 14.15 -22.78
N PRO A 97 8.43 14.08 -23.12
CA PRO A 97 9.15 15.25 -23.60
C PRO A 97 8.37 15.85 -24.79
N ALA A 98 8.18 17.16 -24.78
CA ALA A 98 7.34 17.88 -25.74
C ALA A 98 7.97 18.04 -27.13
N ASP A 99 9.00 17.25 -27.46
CA ASP A 99 9.80 17.41 -28.67
C ASP A 99 9.84 16.08 -29.44
N TYR A 100 9.10 16.00 -30.55
CA TYR A 100 9.19 14.96 -31.59
C TYR A 100 9.21 15.63 -32.96
#